data_AF-A0AAF0Q9N4-F1
#
_entry.id   AF-A0AAF0Q9N4-F1
#
_cell.length_a   1.000
_cell.length_b   1.000
_cell.length_c   1.000
_cell.angle_alpha   90.00
_cell.angle_beta   90.00
_cell.angle_gamma   90.00
#
_symmetry.space_group_name_H-M   'P 1'
#
loop_
_entity.id
_entity.type
_entity.pdbx_description
1 polymer ?
#
loop_
_entity_poly.entity_id
_entity_poly.type
_entity_poly.pdbx_seq_one_letter_code
_entity_poly.pdbx_strand_id
1 'polypeptide(L)' 'MNPPEFLGSQVGEDTQNFIDEVKKIFGVMQVPGNERVELASYQLKDVAHIWFTQWKENMGENVAHVT' A
#
# COMPACT_ATOMS: atom_id res chain seq x y z
N MET A 1 -2.49 -15.14 -9.40
CA MET A 1 -2.67 -13.68 -9.53
C MET A 1 -1.57 -13.03 -8.72
N ASN A 2 -0.97 -11.97 -9.22
CA ASN A 2 -0.11 -11.14 -8.37
C ASN A 2 -1.01 -10.39 -7.39
N PRO A 3 -0.60 -10.21 -6.13
CA PRO A 3 -1.31 -9.34 -5.21
C PRO A 3 -1.38 -7.93 -5.80
N PRO A 4 -2.51 -7.21 -5.65
CA PRO A 4 -2.55 -5.81 -6.00
C PRO A 4 -1.56 -5.04 -5.13
N GLU A 5 -0.79 -4.16 -5.75
CA GLU A 5 0.10 -3.23 -5.08
C GLU A 5 -0.58 -1.88 -4.95
N PHE A 6 -0.34 -1.20 -3.82
CA PHE A 6 -0.78 0.16 -3.59
C PHE A 6 0.38 0.92 -2.99
N LEU A 7 0.89 1.91 -3.72
CA LEU A 7 2.08 2.65 -3.32
C LEU A 7 1.71 3.87 -2.49
N GLY A 8 0.50 4.41 -2.67
CA GLY A 8 -0.01 5.58 -1.97
C GLY A 8 0.78 6.86 -2.28
N SER A 9 1.68 6.80 -3.26
CA SER A 9 2.62 7.86 -3.65
C SER A 9 2.40 8.31 -5.10
N GLN A 10 1.59 7.59 -5.88
CA GLN A 10 1.33 7.93 -7.27
C GLN A 10 0.06 8.76 -7.41
N VAL A 11 0.16 9.88 -8.13
CA VAL A 11 -1.00 10.70 -8.48
C VAL A 11 -1.92 9.90 -9.41
N GLY A 12 -3.18 9.75 -9.02
CA GLY A 12 -4.19 9.03 -9.81
C GLY A 12 -4.35 7.55 -9.46
N GLU A 13 -3.68 7.04 -8.41
CA GLU A 13 -4.01 5.73 -7.86
C GLU A 13 -5.48 5.69 -7.41
N ASP A 14 -6.20 4.67 -7.86
CA ASP A 14 -7.59 4.42 -7.47
C ASP A 14 -7.63 3.56 -6.21
N THR A 15 -7.73 4.25 -5.07
CA THR A 15 -7.82 3.63 -3.74
C THR A 15 -9.02 2.68 -3.63
N GLN A 16 -10.13 2.96 -4.33
CA GLN A 16 -11.33 2.14 -4.24
C GLN A 16 -11.14 0.84 -5.02
N ASN A 17 -10.55 0.90 -6.23
CA ASN A 17 -10.23 -0.30 -6.99
C ASN A 17 -9.28 -1.23 -6.23
N PHE A 18 -8.24 -0.69 -5.58
CA PHE A 18 -7.34 -1.48 -4.73
C PHE A 18 -8.09 -2.23 -3.62
N ILE A 19 -8.97 -1.53 -2.88
CA ILE A 19 -9.76 -2.13 -1.80
C ILE A 19 -10.67 -3.24 -2.34
N ASP A 20 -11.29 -3.04 -3.49
CA ASP A 20 -12.22 -4.01 -4.07
C ASP A 20 -11.49 -5.26 -4.60
N GLU A 21 -10.29 -5.11 -5.16
CA GLU A 21 -9.45 -6.24 -5.54
C GLU A 21 -8.98 -7.06 -4.32
N VAL A 22 -8.55 -6.40 -3.24
CA VAL A 22 -8.19 -7.08 -1.97
C VAL A 22 -9.38 -7.84 -1.40
N LYS A 23 -10.58 -7.23 -1.37
CA LYS A 23 -11.81 -7.90 -0.94
C LYS A 23 -12.15 -9.11 -1.82
N LYS A 24 -11.96 -9.01 -3.14
CA LYS A 24 -12.20 -10.12 -4.08
C LYS A 24 -11.25 -11.28 -3.80
N ILE A 25 -9.98 -11.01 -3.56
CA ILE A 25 -8.98 -12.04 -3.20
C ILE A 25 -9.38 -12.76 -1.92
N PHE A 26 -9.76 -12.03 -0.87
CA PHE A 26 -10.25 -12.63 0.37
C PHE A 26 -11.54 -13.43 0.18
N GLY A 27 -12.42 -12.98 -0.73
CA GLY A 27 -13.62 -13.73 -1.12
C GLY A 27 -13.29 -15.07 -1.80
N VAL A 28 -12.38 -15.06 -2.77
CA VAL A 28 -11.93 -16.28 -3.48
C VAL A 28 -11.23 -17.26 -2.55
N MET A 29 -10.39 -16.75 -1.65
CA MET A 29 -9.68 -17.58 -0.66
C MET A 29 -10.56 -17.99 0.53
N GLN A 30 -11.82 -17.54 0.59
CA GLN A 30 -12.76 -17.82 1.68
C GLN A 30 -12.22 -17.44 3.07
N VAL A 31 -11.41 -16.38 3.15
CA VAL A 31 -10.79 -15.95 4.40
C VAL A 31 -11.86 -15.49 5.39
N PRO A 32 -11.86 -15.95 6.65
CA PRO A 32 -12.74 -15.47 7.70
C PRO A 32 -12.57 -13.97 7.99
N GLY A 33 -13.64 -13.30 8.42
CA GLY A 33 -13.65 -11.83 8.57
C GLY A 33 -12.56 -11.27 9.51
N ASN A 34 -12.27 -11.97 10.61
CA ASN A 34 -11.20 -11.62 11.54
C ASN A 34 -9.80 -11.73 10.90
N GLU A 35 -9.54 -12.80 10.15
CA GLU A 35 -8.26 -13.01 9.47
C GLU A 35 -8.03 -12.00 8.33
N ARG A 36 -9.11 -11.52 7.68
CA ARG A 36 -9.03 -10.44 6.67
C ARG A 36 -8.46 -9.15 7.26
N VAL A 37 -8.85 -8.80 8.49
CA VAL A 37 -8.36 -7.58 9.15
C VAL A 37 -6.88 -7.71 9.45
N GLU A 38 -6.44 -8.87 9.95
CA GLU A 38 -5.04 -9.16 10.23
C GLU A 38 -4.18 -9.09 8.96
N LEU A 39 -4.61 -9.77 7.88
CA LEU A 39 -3.91 -9.74 6.59
C LEU A 39 -3.87 -8.35 5.96
N ALA A 40 -4.98 -7.60 6.00
CA ALA A 40 -5.01 -6.22 5.50
C ALA A 40 -4.05 -5.31 6.28
N SER A 41 -3.96 -5.49 7.60
CA SER A 41 -3.01 -4.73 8.43
C SER A 41 -1.55 -5.04 8.11
N TYR A 42 -1.23 -6.29 7.77
CA TYR A 42 0.10 -6.70 7.33
C TYR A 42 0.47 -6.03 6.00
N GLN A 43 -0.46 -6.05 5.04
CA GLN A 43 -0.24 -5.42 3.74
C GLN A 43 -0.06 -3.89 3.86
N LEU A 44 -0.82 -3.23 4.73
CA LEU A 44 -0.68 -1.79 5.00
C LEU A 44 0.62 -1.44 5.74
N LYS A 45 1.18 -2.34 6.55
CA LYS A 45 2.49 -2.13 7.19
C LYS A 45 3.61 -2.01 6.15
N ASP A 46 3.56 -2.84 5.11
CA ASP A 46 4.54 -2.79 4.02
C ASP A 46 4.39 -1.49 3.21
N VAL A 47 3.15 -1.07 2.94
CA VAL A 47 2.88 0.24 2.31
C VAL A 47 3.39 1.40 3.17
N ALA A 48 3.17 1.38 4.48
CA ALA A 48 3.66 2.43 5.38
C ALA A 48 5.19 2.53 5.40
N HIS A 49 5.89 1.40 5.27
CA HIS A 49 7.35 1.38 5.19
C HIS A 49 7.86 1.96 3.86
N ILE A 50 7.20 1.65 2.74
CA ILE A 50 7.48 2.25 1.42
C ILE A 50 7.28 3.77 1.49
N TRP A 51 6.15 4.21 2.05
CA TRP A 51 5.81 5.63 2.17
C TRP A 51 6.82 6.40 3.02
N PHE A 52 7.24 5.85 4.16
CA PHE A 52 8.26 6.46 5.01
C PHE A 52 9.62 6.55 4.33
N THR A 53 10.02 5.51 3.59
CA THR A 53 11.29 5.47 2.86
C THR A 53 11.31 6.53 1.76
N GLN A 54 10.25 6.59 0.94
CA GLN A 54 10.11 7.59 -0.12
C GLN A 54 10.06 9.02 0.44
N TRP A 55 9.34 9.25 1.54
CA TRP A 55 9.33 10.56 2.20
C TRP A 55 10.74 10.99 2.63
N LYS A 56 11.51 10.07 3.21
CA LYS A 56 12.90 10.34 3.64
C LYS A 56 13.83 10.62 2.47
N GLU A 57 13.69 9.91 1.35
CA GLU A 57 14.46 10.15 0.12
C GLU A 57 14.14 11.52 -0.48
N ASN A 58 12.85 11.85 -0.62
CA ASN A 58 12.39 13.16 -1.11
C ASN A 58 12.85 14.31 -0.22
N MET A 59 12.96 14.09 1.10
CA MET A 59 13.56 15.08 2.00
C MET A 59 15.05 15.27 1.77
N GLY A 60 15.80 14.22 1.38
CA GLY A 60 17.23 14.29 1.07
C GLY A 60 17.52 15.01 -0.26
N GLU A 61 16.71 14.77 -1.29
CA GLU A 61 16.84 15.43 -2.60
C GLU A 61 16.59 16.95 -2.54
N ASN A 62 15.64 17.39 -1.70
CA ASN A 62 15.39 18.81 -1.48
C ASN A 62 16.61 19.56 -0.89
N VAL A 63 17.49 18.88 -0.14
CA VAL A 63 18.68 19.52 0.45
C VAL A 63 19.78 19.71 -0.59
N ALA A 64 19.91 18.78 -1.54
CA ALA A 64 20.94 18.83 -2.59
C ALA A 64 20.65 19.89 -3.67
N HIS A 65 19.38 20.25 -3.88
CA HIS A 65 18.99 21.31 -4.82
C HIS A 65 19.14 22.74 -4.27
N VAL A 66 19.43 22.90 -2.97
CA VAL A 66 19.53 24.20 -2.29
C VAL A 66 20.99 24.65 -2.05
N THR A 67 21.98 23.81 -2.36
CA THR A 67 23.43 24.14 -2.28
C THR A 67 24.02 24.50 -3.63
#